data_AF-A0ABD6SZK0-F1
#
_entry.id   AF-A0ABD6SZK0-F1
#
_cell.length_a   1.000
_cell.length_b   1.000
_cell.length_c   1.000
_cell.angle_alpha   90.00
_cell.angle_beta   90.00
_cell.angle_gamma   90.00
#
_symmetry.space_group_name_H-M   'P 1'
#
loop_
_entity.id
_entity.type
_entity.pdbx_description
1 polymer ?
#
loop_
_entity_poly.entity_id
_entity_poly.type
_entity_poly.pdbx_seq_one_letter_code
_entity_poly.pdbx_strand_id
1 'polypeptide(L)'
;MKKAYFSKRVYKIDVPHEMVDALAETIKTCNQAKRFAFQMIVREKCWNRKMHTDSLHLVLKRNYQLNDYYANSAAQEAKALFTGLMESQKRYEKQTQEKIKKLKKKLKQERTKLTNFRKIKQSCVKGK
;
A
#
# COMPACT_ATOMS: atom_id res chain seq x y z
N MET A 1 -37.89 -13.28 -2.29
CA MET A 1 -36.67 -13.18 -3.11
C MET A 1 -36.31 -11.71 -3.32
N LYS A 2 -35.10 -11.27 -2.94
CA LYS A 2 -34.62 -9.93 -3.34
C LYS A 2 -34.31 -9.96 -4.84
N LYS A 3 -35.01 -9.16 -5.65
CA LYS A 3 -34.74 -9.05 -7.08
C LYS A 3 -33.44 -8.26 -7.26
N ALA A 4 -32.40 -8.88 -7.80
CA ALA A 4 -31.23 -8.16 -8.27
C ALA A 4 -31.62 -7.47 -9.59
N TYR A 5 -31.93 -6.18 -9.54
CA TYR A 5 -32.11 -5.40 -10.76
C TYR A 5 -30.75 -5.24 -11.43
N PHE A 6 -30.66 -5.56 -12.72
CA PHE A 6 -29.47 -5.22 -13.49
C PHE A 6 -29.28 -3.71 -13.47
N SER A 7 -28.05 -3.25 -13.22
CA SER A 7 -27.74 -1.84 -13.36
C SER A 7 -28.00 -1.41 -14.81
N LYS A 8 -28.57 -0.21 -14.99
CA LYS A 8 -28.66 0.39 -16.32
C LYS A 8 -27.23 0.64 -16.80
N ARG A 9 -26.76 -0.19 -17.73
CA ARG A 9 -25.45 -0.02 -18.36
C ARG A 9 -25.57 1.07 -19.41
N VAL A 10 -24.65 2.04 -19.36
CA VAL A 10 -24.50 3.08 -20.36
C VAL A 10 -23.27 2.71 -21.18
N TYR A 11 -23.44 2.39 -22.46
CA TYR A 11 -22.32 2.12 -23.35
C TYR A 11 -21.86 3.40 -24.03
N LYS A 12 -20.57 3.47 -24.38
CA LYS A 12 -20.00 4.65 -25.06
C LYS A 12 -20.70 4.95 -26.38
N ILE A 13 -21.17 3.92 -27.07
CA ILE A 13 -21.89 4.04 -28.34
C ILE A 13 -23.27 4.71 -28.18
N ASP A 14 -23.85 4.67 -26.98
CA ASP A 14 -25.19 5.21 -26.69
C ASP A 14 -25.12 6.67 -26.23
N VAL A 15 -23.92 7.26 -26.18
CA VAL A 15 -23.65 8.58 -25.60
C VAL A 15 -23.00 9.48 -26.65
N PRO A 16 -23.34 10.79 -26.72
CA PRO A 16 -22.67 11.72 -27.62
C PRO A 16 -21.15 11.72 -27.43
N HIS A 17 -20.40 11.80 -28.53
CA HIS A 17 -18.93 11.75 -28.50
C HIS A 17 -18.32 12.83 -27.58
N GLU A 18 -18.86 14.05 -27.63
CA GLU A 18 -18.42 15.16 -26.76
C GLU A 18 -18.52 14.82 -25.26
N MET A 19 -19.58 14.10 -24.87
CA MET A 19 -19.77 13.68 -23.50
C MET A 19 -18.80 12.54 -23.13
N VAL A 20 -18.50 11.63 -24.06
CA VAL A 20 -17.49 10.59 -23.86
C VAL A 20 -16.10 11.21 -23.65
N ASP A 21 -15.74 12.21 -24.44
CA ASP A 21 -14.46 12.91 -24.34
C ASP A 21 -14.35 13.72 -23.05
N ALA A 22 -15.41 14.46 -22.68
CA ALA A 22 -15.48 15.19 -21.42
C ALA A 22 -15.35 14.26 -20.20
N LEU A 23 -16.00 13.08 -20.24
CA LEU A 23 -15.87 12.07 -19.19
C LEU A 23 -14.44 11.51 -19.14
N ALA A 24 -13.82 11.23 -20.29
CA ALA A 24 -12.46 10.73 -20.35
C ALA A 24 -11.45 11.71 -19.74
N GLU A 25 -11.53 13.00 -20.09
CA GLU A 25 -10.67 14.04 -19.53
C GLU A 25 -10.95 14.27 -18.03
N THR A 26 -12.22 14.20 -17.60
CA THR A 26 -12.57 14.29 -16.18
C THR A 26 -11.96 13.13 -15.38
N ILE A 27 -12.06 11.89 -15.88
CA ILE A 27 -11.47 10.71 -15.24
C ILE A 27 -9.95 10.83 -15.17
N LYS A 28 -9.32 11.27 -16.26
CA LYS A 28 -7.87 11.49 -16.34
C LYS A 28 -7.41 12.52 -15.30
N THR A 29 -8.08 13.66 -15.23
CA THR A 29 -7.81 14.73 -14.26
C THR A 29 -7.98 14.22 -12.82
N CYS A 30 -9.07 13.51 -12.54
CA CYS A 30 -9.30 12.90 -11.23
C CYS A 30 -8.20 11.90 -10.84
N ASN A 31 -7.75 11.07 -11.79
CA ASN A 31 -6.69 10.10 -11.54
C ASN A 31 -5.34 10.78 -11.29
N GLN A 32 -5.04 11.88 -11.99
CA GLN A 32 -3.85 12.69 -11.73
C GLN A 32 -3.92 13.32 -10.34
N ALA A 33 -5.07 13.90 -9.96
CA ALA A 33 -5.30 14.45 -8.63
C ALA A 33 -5.10 13.40 -7.52
N LYS A 34 -5.63 12.18 -7.69
CA LYS A 34 -5.43 11.06 -6.76
C LYS A 34 -3.95 10.69 -6.59
N ARG A 35 -3.21 10.59 -7.70
CA ARG A 35 -1.77 10.29 -7.68
C ARG A 35 -0.98 11.38 -6.96
N PHE A 36 -1.28 12.64 -7.26
CA PHE A 36 -0.66 13.78 -6.59
C PHE A 36 -0.96 13.75 -5.09
N ALA A 37 -2.23 13.60 -4.70
CA ALA A 37 -2.64 13.52 -3.30
C ALA A 37 -1.87 12.43 -2.53
N PHE A 38 -1.75 11.24 -3.12
CA PHE A 38 -0.99 10.15 -2.52
C PHE A 38 0.50 10.49 -2.37
N GLN A 39 1.14 11.02 -3.41
CA GLN A 39 2.54 11.44 -3.35
C GLN A 39 2.77 12.50 -2.27
N MET A 40 1.85 13.44 -2.10
CA MET A 40 1.92 14.46 -1.06
C MET A 40 1.87 13.85 0.33
N ILE A 41 0.91 12.96 0.59
CA ILE A 41 0.80 12.26 1.88
C ILE A 41 2.08 11.47 2.20
N VAL A 42 2.65 10.77 1.21
CA VAL A 42 3.90 10.02 1.38
C VAL A 42 5.05 10.97 1.72
N ARG A 43 5.20 12.09 1.00
CA ARG A 43 6.25 13.07 1.24
C ARG A 43 6.13 13.73 2.62
N GLU A 44 4.92 14.10 3.03
CA GLU A 44 4.66 14.65 4.36
C GLU A 44 5.06 13.67 5.46
N LYS A 45 4.78 12.37 5.26
CA LYS A 45 5.22 11.33 6.18
C LYS A 45 6.74 11.19 6.22
N CYS A 46 7.41 11.19 5.07
CA CYS A 46 8.86 11.02 4.96
C CYS A 46 9.64 12.18 5.59
N TRP A 47 9.19 13.42 5.41
CA TRP A 47 9.86 14.61 5.94
C TRP A 47 9.33 15.09 7.28
N ASN A 48 8.28 14.43 7.81
CA ASN A 48 7.63 14.77 9.08
C ASN A 48 7.23 16.26 9.19
N ARG A 49 6.79 16.84 8.08
CA ARG A 49 6.34 18.24 7.98
C ARG A 49 5.22 18.37 6.96
N LYS A 50 4.34 19.35 7.14
CA LYS A 50 3.32 19.70 6.15
C LYS A 50 3.98 20.37 4.93
N MET A 51 3.53 20.04 3.74
CA MET A 51 4.04 20.66 2.50
C MET A 51 3.32 21.95 2.15
N HIS A 52 2.05 22.05 2.55
CA HIS A 52 1.20 23.20 2.30
C HIS A 52 0.60 23.71 3.60
N THR A 53 0.35 25.01 3.65
CA THR A 53 -0.41 25.65 4.74
C THR A 53 -1.88 25.23 4.68
N ASP A 54 -2.43 25.11 3.48
CA ASP A 54 -3.82 24.77 3.24
C ASP A 54 -4.08 23.26 3.36
N SER A 55 -5.36 22.88 3.46
CA SER A 55 -5.75 21.48 3.42
C SER A 55 -5.46 20.87 2.04
N LEU A 56 -5.16 19.57 2.01
CA LEU A 56 -4.88 18.85 0.75
C LEU A 56 -6.05 18.95 -0.24
N HIS A 57 -7.29 18.96 0.25
CA HIS A 57 -8.49 19.17 -0.59
C HIS A 57 -8.47 20.53 -1.30
N LEU A 58 -8.12 21.62 -0.60
CA LEU A 58 -8.04 22.96 -1.21
C LEU A 58 -6.91 23.05 -2.24
N VAL A 59 -5.77 22.43 -1.95
CA VAL A 59 -4.65 22.33 -2.88
C VAL A 59 -5.06 21.59 -4.16
N LEU A 60 -5.75 20.45 -4.03
CA LEU A 60 -6.25 19.69 -5.19
C LEU A 60 -7.28 20.47 -5.99
N LYS A 61 -8.23 21.13 -5.31
CA LYS A 61 -9.25 21.97 -5.93
C LYS A 61 -8.62 23.05 -6.80
N ARG A 62 -7.61 23.75 -6.28
CA ARG A 62 -6.89 24.82 -6.99
C ARG A 62 -6.06 24.29 -8.15
N ASN A 63 -5.29 23.22 -7.94
CA ASN A 63 -4.34 22.72 -8.93
C ASN A 63 -5.01 22.06 -10.14
N TYR A 64 -6.15 21.39 -9.92
CA TYR A 64 -6.84 20.60 -10.95
C TYR A 64 -8.19 21.20 -11.36
N GLN A 65 -8.54 22.39 -10.85
CA GLN A 65 -9.82 23.08 -11.09
C GLN A 65 -11.04 22.17 -10.85
N LEU A 66 -10.93 21.27 -9.86
CA LEU A 66 -11.97 20.31 -9.53
C LEU A 66 -13.05 20.97 -8.68
N ASN A 67 -14.26 20.40 -8.70
CA ASN A 67 -15.27 20.74 -7.71
C ASN A 67 -14.89 20.16 -6.33
N ASP A 68 -15.58 20.61 -5.28
CA ASP A 68 -15.31 20.16 -3.92
C ASP A 68 -15.53 18.66 -3.73
N TYR A 69 -16.47 18.08 -4.47
CA TYR A 69 -16.76 16.64 -4.38
C TYR A 69 -15.56 15.80 -4.86
N TYR A 70 -15.05 16.06 -6.06
CA TYR A 70 -13.93 15.33 -6.64
C TYR A 70 -12.63 15.57 -5.87
N ALA A 71 -12.36 16.81 -5.44
CA ALA A 71 -11.17 17.13 -4.66
C ALA A 71 -11.18 16.41 -3.29
N ASN A 72 -12.33 16.39 -2.60
CA ASN A 72 -12.46 15.67 -1.33
C ASN A 72 -12.37 14.16 -1.52
N SER A 73 -13.05 13.61 -2.53
CA SER A 73 -12.98 12.19 -2.88
C SER A 73 -11.53 11.75 -3.13
N ALA A 74 -10.78 12.50 -3.96
CA ALA A 74 -9.38 12.21 -4.24
C ALA A 74 -8.50 12.23 -2.99
N ALA A 75 -8.67 13.22 -2.11
CA ALA A 75 -7.92 13.32 -0.86
C ALA A 75 -8.23 12.14 0.09
N GLN A 76 -9.50 11.77 0.23
CA GLN A 76 -9.91 10.66 1.12
C GLN A 76 -9.47 9.30 0.59
N GLU A 77 -9.61 9.06 -0.72
CA GLU A 77 -9.14 7.82 -1.34
C GLU A 77 -7.62 7.66 -1.19
N ALA A 78 -6.85 8.73 -1.41
CA ALA A 78 -5.41 8.71 -1.23
C ALA A 78 -5.03 8.40 0.23
N LYS A 79 -5.74 9.00 1.20
CA LYS A 79 -5.54 8.74 2.63
C LYS A 79 -5.89 7.30 3.01
N ALA A 80 -6.98 6.75 2.48
CA ALA A 80 -7.39 5.37 2.70
C ALA A 80 -6.34 4.40 2.14
N LEU A 81 -5.88 4.63 0.90
CA LEU A 81 -4.85 3.82 0.27
C LEU A 81 -3.55 3.84 1.07
N PHE A 82 -3.10 5.03 1.49
CA PHE A 82 -1.91 5.19 2.33
C PHE A 82 -2.04 4.44 3.67
N THR A 83 -3.20 4.54 4.32
CA THR A 83 -3.45 3.84 5.59
C THR A 83 -3.40 2.32 5.41
N GLY A 84 -4.04 1.80 4.35
CA GLY A 84 -3.99 0.37 4.02
C GLY A 84 -2.58 -0.15 3.73
N LEU A 85 -1.75 0.65 3.04
CA LEU A 85 -0.34 0.33 2.82
C LEU A 85 0.47 0.29 4.11
N MET A 86 0.29 1.27 4.99
CA MET A 86 0.98 1.32 6.30
C MET A 86 0.61 0.12 7.19
N GLU A 87 -0.66 -0.28 7.20
CA GLU A 87 -1.09 -1.48 7.92
C GLU A 87 -0.50 -2.76 7.32
N SER A 88 -0.49 -2.85 5.99
CA SER A 88 0.12 -3.97 5.27
C SER A 88 1.61 -4.09 5.59
N GLN A 89 2.33 -2.97 5.55
CA GLN A 89 3.74 -2.90 5.91
C GLN A 89 3.98 -3.41 7.34
N LYS A 90 3.21 -2.94 8.33
CA LYS A 90 3.30 -3.41 9.72
C LYS A 90 3.10 -4.93 9.83
N ARG A 91 2.16 -5.51 9.08
CA ARG A 91 1.94 -6.97 9.05
C ARG A 91 3.16 -7.70 8.48
N TYR A 92 3.71 -7.21 7.38
CA TYR A 92 4.90 -7.80 6.77
C TYR A 92 6.14 -7.72 7.66
N GLU A 93 6.33 -6.61 8.37
CA GLU A 93 7.42 -6.46 9.35
C GLU A 93 7.30 -7.51 10.46
N LYS A 94 6.11 -7.68 11.05
CA LYS A 94 5.85 -8.71 12.08
C LYS A 94 6.15 -10.12 11.57
N GLN A 95 5.64 -10.46 10.39
CA GLN A 95 5.89 -11.78 9.78
C GLN A 95 7.38 -12.01 9.53
N THR A 96 8.10 -10.98 9.08
CA THR A 96 9.55 -11.06 8.82
C THR A 96 10.33 -11.27 10.11
N GLN A 97 9.98 -10.56 11.19
CA GLN A 97 10.58 -10.76 12.52
C GLN A 97 10.36 -12.18 13.04
N GLU A 98 9.17 -12.74 12.88
CA GLU A 98 8.87 -14.12 13.26
C GLU A 98 9.70 -15.13 12.45
N LYS A 99 9.85 -14.92 11.14
CA LYS A 99 10.71 -15.77 10.29
C LYS A 99 12.16 -15.72 10.78
N ILE A 100 12.70 -14.53 11.06
CA ILE A 100 14.05 -14.36 11.61
C ILE A 100 14.19 -15.12 12.94
N LYS A 101 13.21 -15.00 13.84
CA LYS A 101 13.21 -15.72 15.13
C LYS A 101 13.25 -17.23 14.95
N LYS A 102 12.44 -17.77 14.02
CA LYS A 102 12.43 -19.20 13.67
C LYS A 102 13.78 -19.67 13.11
N LEU A 103 14.38 -18.88 12.20
CA LEU A 103 15.70 -19.20 11.63
C LEU A 103 16.80 -19.19 12.71
N LYS A 104 16.83 -18.19 13.59
CA LYS A 104 17.78 -18.14 14.71
C LYS A 104 17.66 -19.37 15.62
N LYS A 105 16.43 -19.84 15.90
CA LYS A 105 16.20 -21.04 16.70
C LYS A 105 16.73 -22.30 16.02
N LYS A 106 16.46 -22.49 14.72
CA LYS A 106 16.99 -23.62 13.93
C LYS A 106 18.52 -23.61 13.90
N LEU A 107 19.12 -22.44 13.67
CA LEU A 107 20.57 -22.27 13.64
C LEU A 107 21.21 -22.64 14.98
N LYS A 108 20.60 -22.26 16.10
CA LYS A 108 21.04 -22.67 17.44
C LYS A 108 21.00 -24.19 17.61
N GLN A 109 19.90 -24.84 17.21
CA GLN A 109 19.74 -26.29 17.30
C GLN A 109 20.80 -27.04 16.49
N GLU A 110 21.04 -26.62 15.24
CA GLU A 110 22.07 -27.23 14.39
C GLU A 110 23.49 -27.04 14.95
N ARG A 111 23.81 -25.86 15.50
CA ARG A 111 25.09 -25.64 16.20
C ARG A 111 25.27 -26.58 17.39
N THR A 112 24.22 -26.80 18.19
CA THR A 112 24.29 -27.74 19.32
C THR A 112 24.51 -29.18 18.85
N LYS A 113 23.77 -29.64 17.83
CA LYS A 113 23.96 -30.98 17.23
C LYS A 113 25.39 -31.16 16.71
N LEU A 114 25.90 -30.18 15.96
CA LEU A 114 27.24 -30.21 15.40
C LEU A 114 28.32 -30.25 16.50
N THR A 115 28.11 -29.53 17.60
CA THR A 115 29.03 -29.57 18.76
C THR A 115 29.03 -30.96 19.41
N ASN A 116 27.86 -31.59 19.55
CA ASN A 116 27.75 -32.94 20.07
C ASN A 116 28.44 -33.97 19.16
N PHE A 117 28.23 -33.88 17.84
CA PHE A 117 28.92 -34.76 16.88
C PHE A 117 30.44 -34.59 16.91
N ARG A 118 30.94 -33.36 17.08
CA ARG A 118 32.39 -33.12 17.26
C ARG A 118 32.94 -33.78 18.52
N LYS A 119 32.21 -33.71 19.64
CA LYS A 119 32.59 -34.40 20.89
C LYS A 119 32.65 -35.92 20.70
N ILE A 120 31.62 -36.51 20.08
CA ILE A 120 31.57 -37.96 19.78
C ILE A 120 32.75 -38.37 18.88
N LYS A 121 33.04 -37.60 17.82
CA LYS A 121 34.20 -37.86 16.95
C LYS A 121 35.51 -37.84 17.75
N GLN A 122 35.70 -36.85 18.61
CA GLN A 122 36.90 -36.74 19.45
C GLN A 122 37.04 -37.90 20.43
N SER A 123 35.95 -38.36 21.06
CA SER A 123 36.00 -39.52 21.95
C SER A 123 36.37 -40.81 21.20
N CYS A 124 35.87 -41.00 19.97
CA CYS A 124 36.26 -42.16 19.15
C CYS A 124 37.74 -42.14 18.75
N VAL A 125 38.32 -40.96 18.45
CA VAL A 125 39.74 -40.83 18.08
C VAL A 125 40.66 -41.05 19.28
N LYS A 126 40.25 -40.65 20.49
CA LYS A 126 41.00 -40.86 21.74
C LYS A 126 40.86 -42.29 22.30
N GLY A 127 40.05 -43.15 21.68
CA GLY A 127 39.86 -44.55 22.04
C GLY A 127 40.96 -45.48 21.49
N LYS A 128 42.22 -45.05 21.58
CA LYS A 128 43.43 -45.87 21.56
C LYS A 128 44.32 -45.39 22.71
#